data_AF-A0A4Z2GHQ3-F1
#
_entry.id   AF-A0A4Z2GHQ3-F1
#
_cell.length_a   1.000
_cell.length_b   1.000
_cell.length_c   1.000
_cell.angle_alpha   90.00
_cell.angle_beta   90.00
_cell.angle_gamma   90.00
#
_symmetry.space_group_name_H-M   'P 1'
#
loop_
_entity.id
_entity.type
_entity.pdbx_description
1 polymer ?
#
loop_
_entity_poly.entity_id
_entity_poly.type
_entity_poly.pdbx_seq_one_letter_code
_entity_poly.pdbx_strand_id
1 'polypeptide(L)' 'MSVLGLMGPLDADWLIDNSITGCPHPHIPSDHFSLLAQLELHPAPPRPLNPPLNGLHLSVHR' A
#
# COMPACT_ATOMS: atom_id res chain seq x y z
N MET A 1 -2.36 1.04 -8.65
CA MET A 1 -2.19 1.33 -7.21
C MET A 1 -1.18 2.45 -7.10
N SER A 2 -1.50 3.50 -6.36
CA SER A 2 -0.67 4.71 -6.21
C SER A 2 -0.50 5.04 -4.73
N VAL A 3 0.55 5.78 -4.38
CA VAL A 3 0.82 6.24 -3.02
C VAL A 3 0.21 7.64 -2.85
N LEU A 4 -0.65 7.80 -1.84
CA LEU A 4 -1.25 9.08 -1.49
C LEU A 4 -0.44 9.82 -0.42
N GLY A 5 0.17 9.08 0.51
CA GLY A 5 0.93 9.66 1.60
C GLY A 5 1.78 8.62 2.30
N LEU A 6 2.86 9.10 2.93
CA LEU A 6 3.76 8.33 3.79
C LEU A 6 3.93 9.08 5.09
N MET A 7 3.95 8.36 6.21
CA MET A 7 4.40 8.94 7.48
C MET A 7 5.91 9.13 7.40
N GLY A 8 6.36 10.37 7.59
CA GLY A 8 7.78 10.70 7.64
C GLY A 8 8.49 10.06 8.84
N PRO A 9 9.82 10.13 8.88
CA PRO A 9 10.58 9.69 10.04
C PRO A 9 10.23 10.53 11.29
N LEU A 10 10.57 9.99 12.45
CA LEU A 10 10.58 10.78 13.69
C LEU A 10 11.58 11.93 13.57
N ASP A 11 11.26 13.06 14.20
CA ASP A 11 12.12 14.24 14.19
C ASP A 11 13.51 13.93 14.77
N ALA A 12 14.54 14.18 13.98
CA ALA A 12 15.93 13.93 14.36
C ALA A 12 16.41 14.91 15.45
N ASP A 13 15.93 16.15 15.43
CA ASP A 13 16.32 17.15 16.43
C ASP A 13 15.76 16.75 17.80
N TRP A 14 14.54 16.24 17.85
CA TRP A 14 13.96 15.69 19.09
C TRP A 14 14.79 14.51 19.64
N LEU A 15 15.29 13.62 18.78
CA LEU A 15 16.16 12.52 19.21
C LEU A 15 17.47 13.04 19.81
N ILE A 16 18.08 14.06 19.19
CA ILE A 16 19.32 14.70 19.67
C ILE A 16 19.07 15.41 21.00
N ASP A 17 18.02 16.23 21.08
CA ASP A 17 17.66 17.01 22.27
C ASP A 17 17.38 16.13 23.49
N ASN A 18 16.82 14.93 23.26
CA ASN A 18 16.54 13.95 24.31
C ASN A 18 17.68 12.94 24.51
N SER A 19 18.83 13.12 23.82
CA SER A 19 20.00 12.24 23.92
C SER A 19 19.69 10.76 23.64
N ILE A 20 18.75 10.49 22.74
CA ILE A 20 18.35 9.13 22.36
C ILE A 20 19.33 8.61 21.30
N THR A 21 20.29 7.79 21.72
CA THR A 21 21.32 7.21 20.84
C THR A 21 20.99 5.79 20.35
N GLY A 22 19.93 5.17 20.89
CA GLY A 22 19.52 3.82 20.56
C GLY A 22 18.10 3.51 21.02
N CYS A 23 17.54 2.44 20.49
CA CYS A 23 16.22 1.93 20.82
C CYS A 23 16.30 0.43 21.17
N PRO A 24 15.37 -0.14 21.96
CA PRO A 24 14.20 0.53 22.55
C PRO A 24 14.58 1.55 23.65
N HIS A 25 13.69 2.51 23.90
CA HIS A 25 13.81 3.62 24.86
C HIS A 25 12.48 3.74 25.64
N PRO A 26 12.42 4.30 26.88
CA PRO A 26 11.15 4.45 27.61
C PRO A 26 10.00 5.11 26.84
N HIS A 27 10.32 5.97 25.87
CA HIS A 27 9.36 6.62 24.96
C HIS A 27 9.28 5.99 23.56
N ILE A 28 10.13 5.02 23.23
CA ILE A 28 10.16 4.32 21.93
C ILE A 28 10.21 2.80 22.20
N PRO A 29 9.08 2.09 22.13
CA PRO A 29 8.98 0.72 22.66
C PRO A 29 9.66 -0.36 21.80
N SER A 30 10.18 -0.03 20.61
CA SER A 30 10.84 -0.95 19.67
C SER A 30 12.09 -0.31 19.09
N ASP A 31 13.06 -1.12 18.67
CA ASP A 31 14.23 -0.75 17.88
C ASP A 31 13.92 -0.49 16.39
N HIS A 32 12.69 -0.76 15.95
CA HIS A 32 12.20 -0.46 14.61
C HIS A 32 11.07 0.59 14.63
N PHE A 33 11.20 1.62 13.80
CA PHE A 33 10.12 2.58 13.55
C PHE A 33 9.08 1.99 12.60
N SER A 34 7.80 2.26 12.88
CA SER A 34 6.70 1.79 12.05
C SER A 34 6.70 2.47 10.68
N LEU A 35 6.46 1.67 9.64
CA LEU A 35 6.13 2.19 8.32
C LEU A 35 4.62 2.36 8.21
N LEU A 36 4.18 3.53 7.74
CA LEU A 36 2.78 3.81 7.49
C LEU A 36 2.63 4.51 6.14
N ALA A 37 1.75 3.97 5.30
CA ALA A 37 1.46 4.49 3.97
C ALA A 37 -0.05 4.52 3.74
N GLN A 38 -0.52 5.58 3.09
CA GLN A 38 -1.86 5.65 2.52
C GLN A 38 -1.76 5.37 1.02
N LEU A 39 -2.54 4.38 0.56
CA LEU A 39 -2.48 3.88 -0.81
C LEU A 39 -3.85 4.00 -1.45
N GLU A 40 -3.88 4.37 -2.72
CA GLU A 40 -5.08 4.35 -3.55
C GLU A 40 -5.08 3.13 -4.45
N LEU A 41 -6.10 2.30 -4.30
CA LEU A 41 -6.34 1.14 -5.14
C LEU A 41 -7.37 1.50 -6.20
N HIS A 42 -6.94 1.55 -7.46
CA HIS A 42 -7.85 1.64 -8.58
C HIS A 42 -8.41 0.26 -8.91
N PRO A 43 -9.74 0.13 -9.12
CA PRO A 43 -10.32 -1.12 -9.61
C PRO A 43 -9.73 -1.43 -10.98
N ALA A 44 -9.51 -2.72 -11.25
CA ALA A 44 -9.18 -3.15 -12.61
C ALA A 44 -10.32 -2.72 -13.55
N PRO A 45 -10.02 -2.32 -14.79
CA PRO A 45 -11.07 -2.04 -15.76
C PRO A 45 -11.98 -3.28 -15.87
N PRO A 46 -13.31 -3.11 -16.03
CA PRO A 46 -14.20 -4.23 -16.21
C PRO A 46 -13.69 -5.06 -17.37
N ARG A 47 -13.31 -6.31 -17.09
CA ARG A 47 -13.05 -7.29 -18.14
C ARG A 47 -14.34 -7.34 -18.97
N PRO A 48 -14.31 -7.17 -20.30
CA PRO A 48 -15.50 -7.42 -21.08
C PRO A 48 -15.99 -8.82 -20.69
N LEU A 49 -17.26 -8.93 -20.31
CA LEU A 49 -17.89 -10.17 -19.84
C LEU A 49 -17.89 -11.29 -20.91
N ASN A 50 -17.30 -11.05 -22.08
CA ASN A 50 -17.19 -11.99 -23.17
C ASN A 50 -15.73 -12.11 -23.65
N PRO A 51 -14.93 -13.06 -23.15
CA PRO A 51 -14.37 -14.00 -24.10
C PRO A 51 -15.54 -14.80 -24.70
N PRO A 52 -15.56 -15.16 -25.99
CA PRO A 52 -16.37 -16.31 -26.39
C PRO A 52 -15.94 -17.45 -25.46
N LEU A 53 -16.86 -17.90 -24.61
CA LEU A 53 -16.69 -19.13 -23.85
C LEU A 53 -16.35 -20.19 -24.90
N ASN A 54 -15.11 -20.71 -24.88
CA ASN A 54 -14.61 -21.71 -25.82
C ASN A 54 -15.72 -22.74 -26.08
N GLY A 55 -16.34 -22.71 -27.27
CA GLY A 55 -17.27 -23.73 -27.73
C GLY A 55 -18.74 -23.34 -27.98
N LEU A 56 -19.21 -22.10 -27.75
CA LEU A 56 -20.57 -21.72 -28.14
C LEU A 56 -20.63 -21.27 -29.61
N HIS A 57 -20.70 -22.24 -30.52
CA HIS A 57 -21.10 -22.05 -31.91
C HIS A 57 -22.59 -21.63 -31.95
N LEU A 58 -22.86 -20.33 -31.99
CA LEU A 58 -24.19 -19.83 -32.34
C LEU A 58 -24.36 -20.02 -33.84
N SER A 59 -25.04 -21.11 -34.22
CA SER A 59 -25.55 -21.28 -35.57
C SER A 59 -26.55 -20.16 -35.85
N VAL A 60 -26.10 -19.12 -36.53
CA VAL A 60 -26.99 -18.16 -37.18
C VAL A 60 -27.49 -18.83 -38.45
N HIS A 61 -28.64 -19.49 -38.34
CA HIS A 61 -29.47 -19.77 -39.50
C HIS A 61 -30.30 -18.53 -39.82
N ARG A 62 -30.03 -17.93 -40.98
CA ARG A 62 -31.07 -17.52 -41.94
C ARG A 62 -30.46 -17.36 -43.32
#